data_AF-A0A1C5Y3T3-F1
#
_entry.id   AF-A0A1C5Y3T3-F1
#
_cell.length_a   1.000
_cell.length_b   1.000
_cell.length_c   1.000
_cell.angle_alpha   90.00
_cell.angle_beta   90.00
_cell.angle_gamma   90.00
#
_symmetry.space_group_name_H-M   'P 1'
#
loop_
_entity.id
_entity.type
_entity.pdbx_description
1 polymer ?
#
loop_
_entity_poly.entity_id
_entity_poly.type
_entity_poly.pdbx_seq_one_letter_code
_entity_poly.pdbx_strand_id
1 'polypeptide(L)'
;MQTENLKCNATECAYNQDLKCKAGNIHVSGLGAVSVEGTTCLTFAEILENDNGAFYNKANGTFVNSSSNSITKPSDIKCEAHNCIYNENKNCHAKSVQIDKNNTYCDTFNYKKHI
;
A
#
# COMPACT_ATOMS: atom_id res chain seq x y z
N MET A 1 -1.76 -12.64 21.79
CA MET A 1 -1.76 -12.94 20.34
C MET A 1 -1.79 -11.61 19.62
N GLN A 2 -0.66 -11.14 19.07
CA GLN A 2 -0.62 -9.85 18.35
C GLN A 2 -1.12 -10.09 16.93
N THR A 3 -2.29 -9.55 16.60
CA THR A 3 -2.89 -9.63 15.27
C THR A 3 -2.17 -8.65 14.35
N GLU A 4 -1.33 -9.17 13.47
CA GLU A 4 -0.70 -8.38 12.39
C GLU A 4 -1.78 -7.97 11.39
N ASN A 5 -2.34 -6.77 11.56
CA ASN A 5 -3.48 -6.30 10.81
C ASN A 5 -3.08 -5.20 9.84
N LEU A 6 -3.21 -5.48 8.54
CA LEU A 6 -3.24 -4.46 7.51
C LEU A 6 -4.64 -3.84 7.49
N LYS A 7 -4.71 -2.51 7.68
CA LYS A 7 -5.94 -1.73 7.58
C LYS A 7 -5.92 -0.90 6.31
N CYS A 8 -6.94 -1.06 5.47
CA CYS A 8 -7.13 -0.21 4.31
C CYS A 8 -8.12 0.89 4.68
N ASN A 9 -7.64 2.08 5.00
CA ASN A 9 -8.48 3.22 5.35
C ASN A 9 -8.90 4.04 4.12
N ALA A 10 -8.21 3.85 2.99
CA ALA A 10 -8.55 4.46 1.71
C ALA A 10 -9.90 3.89 1.23
N THR A 11 -10.98 4.61 1.49
CA THR A 11 -12.35 4.24 1.10
C THR A 11 -12.52 4.16 -0.41
N GLU A 12 -11.72 4.93 -1.15
CA GLU A 12 -11.70 4.94 -2.60
C GLU A 12 -10.76 3.88 -3.19
N CYS A 13 -10.07 3.09 -2.36
CA CYS A 13 -9.29 1.97 -2.88
C CYS A 13 -10.22 0.85 -3.35
N ALA A 14 -10.11 0.45 -4.61
CA ALA A 14 -10.89 -0.63 -5.22
C ALA A 14 -10.71 -1.98 -4.52
N TYR A 15 -9.60 -2.15 -3.78
CA TYR A 15 -9.31 -3.35 -3.00
C TYR A 15 -9.68 -3.23 -1.52
N ASN A 16 -10.24 -2.10 -1.08
CA ASN A 16 -10.73 -1.94 0.28
C ASN A 16 -12.10 -2.62 0.42
N GLN A 17 -12.16 -3.65 1.26
CA GLN A 17 -13.41 -4.26 1.66
C GLN A 17 -13.48 -4.28 3.19
N ASP A 18 -14.40 -3.50 3.76
CA ASP A 18 -14.63 -3.41 5.21
C ASP A 18 -13.36 -3.06 6.01
N LEU A 19 -12.61 -2.05 5.54
CA LEU A 19 -11.33 -1.60 6.10
C LEU A 19 -10.19 -2.63 6.00
N LYS A 20 -10.35 -3.66 5.16
CA LYS A 20 -9.35 -4.69 4.90
C LYS A 20 -8.93 -4.63 3.45
N CYS A 21 -7.62 -4.61 3.19
CA CYS A 21 -7.13 -4.71 1.83
C CYS A 21 -7.27 -6.16 1.34
N LYS A 22 -7.91 -6.36 0.18
CA LYS A 22 -8.06 -7.65 -0.47
C LYS A 22 -7.37 -7.71 -1.85
N ALA A 23 -6.25 -7.01 -1.97
CA ALA A 23 -5.40 -7.07 -3.16
C ALA A 23 -4.63 -8.41 -3.24
N GLY A 24 -4.54 -9.17 -2.16
CA GLY A 24 -3.70 -10.37 -2.08
C GLY A 24 -2.20 -10.05 -1.99
N ASN A 25 -1.68 -9.11 -2.77
CA ASN A 25 -0.31 -8.59 -2.68
C ASN A 25 -0.33 -7.06 -2.73
N ILE A 26 0.62 -6.41 -2.08
CA ILE A 26 0.86 -4.97 -2.23
C ILE A 26 2.28 -4.76 -2.70
N HIS A 27 2.45 -3.89 -3.68
CA HIS A 27 3.75 -3.41 -4.12
C HIS A 27 3.89 -1.92 -3.81
N VAL A 28 4.91 -1.55 -3.06
CA VAL A 28 5.27 -0.15 -2.77
C VAL A 28 6.61 0.16 -3.43
N SER A 29 6.60 1.04 -4.42
CA SER A 29 7.82 1.59 -5.01
C SER A 29 8.41 2.69 -4.12
N GLY A 30 9.72 2.89 -4.19
CA GLY A 30 10.42 3.90 -3.40
C GLY A 30 11.95 3.81 -3.45
N LEU A 31 12.52 3.26 -4.53
CA LEU A 31 13.94 2.90 -4.61
C LEU A 31 14.89 4.09 -4.33
N GLY A 32 14.47 5.32 -4.67
CA GLY A 32 15.17 6.56 -4.36
C GLY A 32 14.50 7.44 -3.29
N ALA A 33 13.53 6.90 -2.55
CA ALA A 33 12.75 7.67 -1.58
C ALA A 33 13.64 8.10 -0.39
N VAL A 34 13.78 9.42 -0.23
CA VAL A 34 14.45 10.06 0.92
C VAL A 34 13.47 10.45 2.03
N SER A 35 12.17 10.45 1.73
CA SER A 35 11.05 10.72 2.62
C SER A 35 9.88 9.80 2.26
N VAL A 36 8.86 9.75 3.13
CA VAL A 36 7.61 9.03 2.86
C VAL A 36 6.99 9.40 1.52
N GLU A 37 7.06 10.68 1.17
CA GLU A 37 6.50 11.25 -0.06
C GLU A 37 7.08 10.65 -1.35
N GLY A 38 8.30 10.10 -1.27
CA GLY A 38 8.95 9.41 -2.38
C GLY A 38 8.50 7.96 -2.57
N THR A 39 7.57 7.46 -1.75
CA THR A 39 7.02 6.10 -1.84
C THR A 39 5.64 6.10 -2.50
N THR A 40 5.37 5.09 -3.32
CA THR A 40 4.11 4.97 -4.05
C THR A 40 3.61 3.53 -4.02
N CYS A 41 2.39 3.32 -3.52
CA CYS A 41 1.71 2.04 -3.65
C CYS A 41 1.27 1.81 -5.11
N LEU A 42 1.99 0.94 -5.84
CA LEU A 42 1.71 0.59 -7.23
C LEU A 42 0.47 -0.30 -7.37
N THR A 43 0.09 -1.01 -6.30
CA THR A 43 -1.14 -1.80 -6.24
C THR A 43 -2.38 -0.94 -5.96
N PHE A 44 -2.21 0.30 -5.51
CA PHE A 44 -3.35 1.17 -5.24
C PHE A 44 -4.15 1.41 -6.54
N ALA A 45 -5.45 1.17 -6.46
CA ALA A 45 -6.39 1.50 -7.52
C ALA A 45 -7.51 2.34 -6.91
N GLU A 46 -7.69 3.55 -7.41
CA GLU A 46 -8.70 4.50 -6.97
C GLU A 46 -10.00 4.28 -7.74
N ILE A 47 -11.13 4.21 -7.05
CA ILE A 47 -12.46 4.23 -7.67
C ILE A 47 -12.78 5.70 -7.96
N LEU A 48 -12.87 6.03 -9.24
CA LEU A 48 -13.24 7.36 -9.72
C LEU A 48 -14.55 7.31 -10.50
N GLU A 49 -15.29 8.40 -10.44
CA GLU A 49 -16.46 8.65 -11.28
C GLU A 49 -16.03 9.47 -12.50
N ASN A 50 -16.55 9.14 -13.68
CA ASN A 50 -16.33 9.93 -14.90
C ASN A 50 -17.49 10.92 -15.14
N ASP A 51 -17.38 11.75 -16.17
CA ASP A 51 -18.39 12.76 -16.51
C ASP A 51 -19.79 12.18 -16.84
N ASN A 52 -19.88 10.88 -17.15
CA ASN A 52 -21.13 10.20 -17.44
C ASN A 52 -21.73 9.44 -16.24
N GLY A 53 -21.15 9.60 -15.05
CA GLY A 53 -21.59 8.95 -13.82
C GLY A 53 -21.20 7.46 -13.72
N ALA A 54 -20.39 6.94 -14.64
CA ALA A 54 -19.87 5.59 -14.54
C ALA A 54 -18.60 5.55 -13.69
N PHE A 55 -18.55 4.59 -12.77
CA PHE A 55 -17.39 4.32 -11.94
C PHE A 55 -16.35 3.50 -12.70
N TYR A 56 -15.08 3.86 -12.56
CA TYR A 56 -13.95 3.11 -13.09
C TYR A 56 -12.78 3.09 -12.10
N ASN A 57 -11.96 2.06 -12.19
CA ASN A 57 -10.78 1.92 -11.34
C ASN A 57 -9.57 2.53 -12.04
N LYS A 58 -8.98 3.58 -11.46
CA LYS A 58 -7.72 4.17 -11.87
C LYS A 58 -6.58 3.56 -11.07
N ALA A 59 -5.80 2.68 -11.70
CA ALA A 59 -4.60 2.11 -11.09
C ALA A 59 -3.45 3.13 -11.06
N ASN A 60 -2.72 3.18 -9.95
CA ASN A 60 -1.54 4.03 -9.79
C ASN A 60 -0.28 3.43 -10.45
N GLY A 61 -0.31 2.13 -10.78
CA GLY A 61 0.77 1.42 -11.44
C GLY A 61 0.27 0.29 -12.32
N THR A 62 1.21 -0.46 -12.89
CA THR A 62 0.92 -1.62 -13.76
C THR A 62 0.59 -2.89 -12.97
N PHE A 63 0.67 -2.85 -11.63
CA PHE A 63 0.37 -3.97 -10.72
C PHE A 63 -1.15 -4.15 -10.49
N VAL A 64 -1.89 -4.39 -11.58
CA VAL A 64 -3.35 -4.60 -11.55
C VAL A 64 -3.77 -6.07 -11.39
N ASN A 65 -2.82 -7.01 -11.43
CA ASN A 65 -3.11 -8.46 -11.35
C ASN A 65 -3.21 -8.98 -9.91
N SER A 66 -3.36 -8.09 -8.94
CA SER A 66 -3.53 -8.37 -7.51
C SER A 66 -5.02 -8.45 -7.17
N SER A 67 -5.77 -9.25 -7.94
CA SER A 67 -7.22 -9.48 -7.76
C SER A 67 -7.46 -10.86 -7.14
N SER A 68 -6.67 -11.23 -6.13
CA SER A 68 -6.79 -12.57 -5.51
C SER A 68 -8.05 -12.73 -4.66
N ASN A 69 -8.80 -11.66 -4.37
CA ASN A 69 -9.86 -11.59 -3.33
C ASN A 69 -9.42 -12.08 -1.94
N SER A 70 -8.13 -12.35 -1.76
CA SER A 70 -7.52 -12.79 -0.53
C SER A 70 -7.22 -11.58 0.34
N ILE A 71 -7.47 -11.71 1.64
CA ILE A 71 -7.06 -10.70 2.63
C ILE A 71 -5.55 -10.56 2.55
N THR A 72 -5.09 -9.36 2.21
CA THR A 72 -3.68 -9.02 2.19
C THR A 72 -3.16 -8.92 3.62
N LYS A 73 -2.02 -9.54 3.90
CA LYS A 73 -1.31 -9.47 5.17
C LYS A 73 -0.06 -8.61 5.03
N PRO A 74 0.54 -8.14 6.14
CA PRO A 74 1.81 -7.42 6.08
C PRO A 74 2.91 -8.18 5.32
N SER A 75 2.97 -9.51 5.45
CA SER A 75 3.89 -10.38 4.71
C SER A 75 3.73 -10.35 3.18
N ASP A 76 2.58 -9.92 2.68
CA ASP A 76 2.28 -9.84 1.25
C ASP A 76 2.67 -8.47 0.65
N ILE A 77 3.28 -7.60 1.46
CA ILE A 77 3.75 -6.28 1.08
C ILE A 77 5.21 -6.36 0.65
N LYS A 78 5.43 -6.21 -0.66
CA LYS A 78 6.74 -5.98 -1.24
C LYS A 78 7.03 -4.49 -1.23
N CYS A 79 8.08 -4.09 -0.54
CA CYS A 79 8.48 -2.69 -0.48
C CYS A 79 9.86 -2.52 -1.10
N GLU A 80 10.00 -1.58 -2.03
CA GLU A 80 11.27 -1.24 -2.67
C GLU A 80 11.93 -0.01 -2.05
N ALA A 81 11.31 0.59 -1.03
CA ALA A 81 11.88 1.75 -0.35
C ALA A 81 13.14 1.38 0.42
N HIS A 82 14.28 1.93 -0.02
CA HIS A 82 15.61 1.62 0.54
C HIS A 82 15.74 2.04 2.01
N ASN A 83 15.08 3.14 2.40
CA ASN A 83 15.13 3.70 3.74
C ASN A 83 13.95 3.29 4.64
N CYS A 84 13.17 2.28 4.25
CA CYS A 84 12.05 1.82 5.06
C CYS A 84 12.54 0.89 6.18
N ILE A 85 12.42 1.31 7.44
CA ILE A 85 12.92 0.57 8.62
C ILE A 85 12.22 -0.76 8.90
N TYR A 86 11.05 -0.98 8.30
CA TYR A 86 10.33 -2.27 8.39
C TYR A 86 10.57 -3.14 7.16
N ASN A 87 11.32 -2.66 6.17
CA ASN A 87 11.60 -3.35 4.93
C ASN A 87 12.90 -4.17 5.01
N GLU A 88 12.91 -5.19 5.86
CA GLU A 88 14.00 -6.16 5.87
C GLU A 88 13.86 -7.10 4.66
N ASN A 89 14.91 -7.18 3.83
CA ASN A 89 14.96 -8.04 2.65
C ASN A 89 13.83 -7.82 1.61
N LYS A 90 13.33 -6.58 1.44
CA LYS A 90 12.20 -6.22 0.54
C LYS A 90 10.82 -6.72 1.01
N ASN A 91 10.74 -7.27 2.22
CA ASN A 91 9.49 -7.67 2.86
C ASN A 91 9.18 -6.70 4.00
N CYS A 92 7.98 -6.11 3.98
CA CYS A 92 7.54 -5.25 5.07
C CYS A 92 7.16 -6.10 6.30
N HIS A 93 7.92 -5.99 7.39
CA HIS A 93 7.66 -6.64 8.67
C HIS A 93 6.88 -5.73 9.65
N ALA A 94 6.22 -4.70 9.12
CA ALA A 94 5.43 -3.79 9.95
C ALA A 94 4.24 -4.53 10.56
N LYS A 95 4.11 -4.46 11.89
CA LYS A 95 3.01 -5.10 12.65
C LYS A 95 1.62 -4.55 12.28
N SER A 96 1.58 -3.33 11.73
CA SER A 96 0.37 -2.66 11.25
C SER A 96 0.75 -1.79 10.07
N VAL A 97 -0.06 -1.82 9.02
CA VAL A 97 0.09 -0.96 7.84
C VAL A 97 -1.25 -0.31 7.55
N GLN A 98 -1.23 0.99 7.25
CA GLN A 98 -2.40 1.78 6.88
C GLN A 98 -2.23 2.23 5.43
N ILE A 99 -3.30 2.12 4.64
CA ILE A 99 -3.36 2.68 3.28
C ILE A 99 -4.41 3.78 3.33
N ASP A 100 -4.03 5.04 3.10
CA ASP A 100 -4.92 6.21 3.18
C ASP A 100 -5.02 6.97 1.84
N LYS A 101 -6.13 7.70 1.64
CA LYS A 101 -6.46 8.42 0.37
C LYS A 101 -5.40 9.47 -0.01
N ASN A 102 -4.84 10.15 0.98
CA ASN A 102 -3.86 11.23 0.77
C ASN A 102 -2.40 10.78 0.94
N ASN A 103 -2.18 9.57 1.47
CA ASN A 103 -0.86 9.03 1.81
C ASN A 103 -0.80 7.56 1.39
N THR A 104 -0.35 7.32 0.17
CA THR A 104 0.12 6.00 -0.29
C THR A 104 1.47 5.63 0.34
N TYR A 105 1.69 6.08 1.57
CA TYR A 105 2.94 5.97 2.31
C TYR A 105 2.84 4.86 3.34
N CYS A 106 3.96 4.22 3.61
CA CYS A 106 4.07 3.36 4.77
C CYS A 106 4.15 4.26 6.02
N ASP A 107 3.07 4.43 6.78
CA ASP A 107 3.05 5.25 8.03
C ASP A 107 4.09 4.81 9.07
N THR A 108 4.65 3.61 8.91
CA THR A 108 5.72 3.09 9.76
C THR A 108 7.12 3.50 9.27
N PHE A 109 7.24 4.26 8.18
CA PHE A 109 8.52 4.81 7.73
C PHE A 109 9.06 5.84 8.73
N ASN A 110 10.12 5.48 9.45
CA ASN A 110 10.87 6.40 10.27
C ASN A 110 12.27 6.57 9.67
N TYR A 111 12.54 7.75 9.11
CA TYR A 111 13.85 8.09 8.56
C TYR A 111 14.88 8.13 9.69
N LYS A 112 15.67 7.07 9.86
CA LYS A 112 16.96 7.21 10.53
C LYS A 112 17.94 7.74 9.51
N LYS A 113 18.25 9.03 9.65
CA LYS A 113 19.42 9.68 9.05
C LYS A 113 20.61 8.74 9.30
N HIS A 114 21.12 8.10 8.25
CA HIS A 114 22.40 7.40 8.34
C HIS A 114 23.44 8.46 8.70
N ILE A 115 23.90 8.44 9.95
CA ILE A 115 25.14 9.09 10.38
C ILE A 115 26.27 8.12 10.04
#